data_AF-A0A075G579-F1
#
_entry.id   AF-A0A075G579-F1
#
_cell.length_a   1.000
_cell.length_b   1.000
_cell.length_c   1.000
_cell.angle_alpha   90.00
_cell.angle_beta   90.00
_cell.angle_gamma   90.00
#
_symmetry.space_group_name_H-M   'P 1'
#
loop_
_entity.id
_entity.type
_entity.pdbx_description
1 polymer ?
#
loop_
_entity_poly.entity_id
_entity_poly.type
_entity_poly.pdbx_seq_one_letter_code
_entity_poly.pdbx_strand_id
1 'polypeptide(L)' 'MKCFTCGKVLADKYLYFLREVNNKKGDRPEIVYLTKEETKKSVEGEVLDSLGLNKSCCRVHMLTHVDI' A
#
# COMPACT_ATOMS: atom_id res chain seq x y z
N MET A 1 -5.06 9.19 12.44
CA MET A 1 -4.39 9.80 11.27
C MET A 1 -5.36 10.03 10.11
N LYS A 2 -5.35 11.23 9.50
CA LYS A 2 -6.09 11.57 8.26
C LYS A 2 -5.07 11.92 7.18
N CYS A 3 -5.41 11.75 5.90
CA CYS A 3 -4.58 12.21 4.81
C CYS A 3 -4.55 13.75 4.79
N PHE A 4 -3.34 14.31 4.66
CA PHE A 4 -3.12 15.75 4.66
C PHE A 4 -3.74 16.46 3.46
N THR A 5 -3.75 15.82 2.28
CA THR A 5 -4.29 16.40 1.05
C THR A 5 -5.78 16.17 0.89
N CYS A 6 -6.25 14.93 1.08
CA CYS A 6 -7.60 14.51 0.74
C CYS A 6 -8.58 14.52 1.93
N GLY A 7 -8.08 14.69 3.16
CA GLY A 7 -8.87 14.64 4.40
C GLY A 7 -9.43 13.26 4.78
N LYS A 8 -9.23 12.23 3.94
CA LYS A 8 -9.70 10.85 4.19
C LYS A 8 -9.09 10.29 5.47
N VAL A 9 -9.90 9.62 6.29
CA VAL A 9 -9.43 8.92 7.49
C VAL A 9 -8.64 7.68 7.06
N LEU A 10 -7.42 7.54 7.58
CA LEU A 10 -6.50 6.43 7.32
C LEU A 10 -6.12 5.64 8.59
N ALA A 11 -6.46 6.18 9.77
CA ALA A 11 -6.04 5.66 11.07
C ALA A 11 -6.40 4.18 11.29
N ASP A 12 -7.59 3.81 10.84
CA ASP A 12 -8.21 2.50 10.97
C ASP A 12 -7.67 1.47 9.96
N LYS A 13 -6.96 1.93 8.92
CA LYS A 13 -6.60 1.11 7.76
C LYS A 13 -5.17 0.56 7.82
N TYR A 14 -4.29 1.20 8.57
CA TYR A 14 -2.87 0.89 8.54
C TYR A 14 -2.54 -0.52 9.07
N LEU A 15 -3.12 -0.92 10.20
CA LEU A 15 -2.93 -2.27 10.76
C LEU A 15 -3.43 -3.36 9.80
N TYR A 16 -4.55 -3.11 9.13
CA TYR A 16 -5.08 -4.03 8.13
C TYR A 16 -4.14 -4.14 6.93
N PHE A 17 -3.65 -3.00 6.43
CA PHE A 17 -2.69 -2.96 5.33
C PHE A 17 -1.43 -3.79 5.64
N LEU A 18 -0.81 -3.61 6.81
CA LEU A 18 0.37 -4.37 7.21
C LEU A 18 0.11 -5.88 7.26
N ARG A 19 -1.02 -6.29 7.85
CA ARG A 19 -1.41 -7.71 7.93
C ARG A 19 -1.56 -8.32 6.54
N GLU A 20 -2.29 -7.66 5.66
CA GLU A 20 -2.54 -8.18 4.31
C GLU A 20 -1.30 -8.20 3.43
N VAL A 21 -0.44 -7.18 3.56
CA VAL A 21 0.85 -7.16 2.87
C VAL A 21 1.73 -8.32 3.36
N ASN A 22 1.84 -8.56 4.66
CA ASN A 22 2.62 -9.67 5.21
C ASN A 22 2.06 -11.04 4.79
N ASN A 23 0.73 -11.20 4.81
CA ASN A 23 0.08 -12.43 4.36
C ASN A 23 0.40 -12.75 2.89
N LYS A 24 0.54 -11.73 2.04
CA LYS A 24 0.80 -11.89 0.60
C LYS A 24 2.28 -11.91 0.21
N LYS A 25 3.16 -11.22 0.96
CA LYS A 25 4.58 -11.06 0.59
C LYS A 25 5.43 -12.32 0.79
N GLY A 26 4.98 -13.29 1.60
CA GLY A 26 5.78 -14.48 1.93
C GLY A 26 7.14 -14.15 2.56
N ASP A 27 7.97 -15.18 2.80
CA ASP A 27 9.28 -15.01 3.48
C ASP A 27 10.35 -14.34 2.60
N ARG A 28 10.15 -14.24 1.27
CA ARG A 28 11.13 -13.65 0.35
C ARG A 28 10.49 -12.53 -0.46
N PRO A 29 10.96 -11.27 -0.31
CA PRO A 29 10.47 -10.18 -1.12
C PRO A 29 10.91 -10.36 -2.58
N GLU A 30 9.96 -10.61 -3.47
CA GLU A 30 10.18 -10.58 -4.92
C GLU A 30 10.30 -9.13 -5.39
N ILE A 31 11.49 -8.74 -5.85
CA ILE A 31 11.73 -7.40 -6.39
C ILE A 31 11.38 -7.42 -7.88
N VAL A 32 10.17 -6.99 -8.20
CA VAL A 32 9.71 -6.85 -9.59
C VAL A 32 10.09 -5.47 -10.11
N TYR A 33 10.86 -5.44 -11.20
CA TYR A 33 11.19 -4.19 -11.90
C TYR A 33 10.16 -3.90 -12.99
N LEU A 34 9.83 -2.62 -13.18
CA LEU A 34 8.94 -2.19 -14.24
C LEU A 34 9.66 -2.32 -15.60
N THR A 35 9.26 -3.31 -16.40
CA THR A 35 9.73 -3.48 -17.79
C THR A 35 8.56 -3.34 -18.76
N LYS A 36 8.84 -3.18 -20.07
CA LYS A 36 7.77 -3.08 -21.09
C LYS A 36 6.88 -4.32 -21.16
N GLU A 37 7.43 -5.47 -20.80
CA GLU A 37 6.76 -6.77 -20.86
C GLU A 37 6.10 -7.12 -19.51
N GLU A 38 6.60 -6.56 -18.40
CA GLU A 38 6.15 -6.86 -17.06
C GLU A 38 5.65 -5.61 -16.34
N THR A 39 4.36 -5.29 -16.57
CA THR A 39 3.64 -4.17 -15.92
C THR A 39 2.75 -4.68 -14.78
N LYS A 40 3.29 -5.53 -13.91
CA LYS A 40 2.54 -6.09 -12.78
C LYS A 40 2.49 -5.09 -11.63
N LYS A 41 1.34 -4.99 -10.95
CA LYS A 41 1.22 -4.22 -9.72
C LYS A 41 1.93 -4.92 -8.57
N SER A 42 2.52 -4.14 -7.67
CA SER A 42 3.08 -4.68 -6.43
C SER A 42 1.98 -5.18 -5.50
N VAL A 43 2.33 -6.07 -4.59
CA VAL A 43 1.43 -6.61 -3.56
C VAL A 43 0.80 -5.48 -2.73
N GLU A 44 1.59 -4.48 -2.33
CA GLU A 44 1.11 -3.29 -1.63
C GLU A 44 0.11 -2.51 -2.48
N GLY A 45 0.36 -2.38 -3.78
CA GLY A 45 -0.54 -1.74 -4.73
C GLY A 45 -1.91 -2.42 -4.77
N GLU A 46 -1.94 -3.75 -4.80
CA GLU A 46 -3.19 -4.53 -4.76
C GLU A 46 -3.94 -4.39 -3.44
N VAL A 47 -3.23 -4.39 -2.30
CA VAL A 47 -3.85 -4.21 -0.98
C VAL A 47 -4.44 -2.80 -0.83
N LEU A 48 -3.78 -1.78 -1.39
CA LEU A 48 -4.32 -0.42 -1.40
C LEU A 48 -5.54 -0.27 -2.31
N ASP A 49 -5.59 -1.03 -3.42
CA ASP A 49 -6.76 -1.13 -4.27
C ASP A 49 -7.94 -1.76 -3.50
N SER A 50 -7.72 -2.86 -2.78
CA SER A 50 -8.78 -3.54 -2.01
C SER A 50 -9.31 -2.69 -0.85
N LEU A 51 -8.47 -1.81 -0.28
CA LEU A 51 -8.85 -0.82 0.75
C LEU A 51 -9.61 0.41 0.20
N GLY A 52 -9.80 0.48 -1.12
CA GLY A 52 -10.46 1.60 -1.80
C GLY A 52 -9.67 2.91 -1.69
N LEU A 53 -8.34 2.83 -1.61
CA LEU A 53 -7.46 4.00 -1.56
C LEU A 53 -6.99 4.36 -2.96
N ASN A 54 -7.87 4.85 -3.84
CA ASN A 54 -7.54 5.09 -5.26
C ASN A 54 -6.70 6.34 -5.51
N LYS A 55 -6.72 7.30 -4.58
CA LYS A 55 -5.97 8.56 -4.72
C LYS A 55 -4.53 8.38 -4.26
N SER A 56 -3.58 8.80 -5.09
CA SER A 56 -2.15 8.74 -4.79
C SER A 56 -1.80 9.41 -3.46
N CYS A 57 -2.37 10.58 -3.17
CA CYS A 57 -2.13 11.29 -1.91
C CYS A 57 -2.44 10.46 -0.66
N CYS A 58 -3.54 9.71 -0.69
CA CYS A 58 -3.92 8.87 0.44
C CYS A 58 -3.09 7.54 0.46
N ARG A 59 -2.54 7.08 -0.68
CA ARG A 59 -1.63 5.92 -0.77
C ARG A 59 -0.23 6.19 -0.25
N VAL A 60 0.32 7.37 -0.54
CA VAL A 60 1.66 7.77 -0.11
C VAL A 60 1.79 7.62 1.41
N HIS A 61 0.79 8.08 2.16
CA HIS A 61 0.75 7.93 3.62
C HIS A 61 0.86 6.49 4.11
N MET A 62 0.35 5.51 3.36
CA MET A 62 0.39 4.09 3.74
C MET A 62 1.73 3.45 3.35
N LEU A 63 2.29 3.85 2.20
CA LEU A 63 3.52 3.29 1.65
C LEU A 63 4.79 3.82 2.34
N THR A 64 4.76 5.08 2.79
CA THR A 64 5.91 5.74 3.42
C THR A 64 5.78 5.88 4.93
N HIS A 65 4.80 5.20 5.54
CA HIS A 65 4.64 5.21 6.99
C HIS A 65 5.83 4.50 7.64
N VAL A 66 6.41 5.11 8.66
CA VAL A 66 7.42 4.50 9.51
C VAL A 66 6.88 4.51 10.93
N ASP A 67 6.66 3.32 11.50
CA ASP A 67 6.33 3.17 12.91
C ASP A 67 7.60 3.43 13.74
N ILE A 68 7.65 4.58 14.41
CA ILE A 68 8.68 4.91 15.42
C ILE A 68 8.23 4.46 16.80
#